data_AF-A0A523TBD2-F1
#
_entry.id   AF-A0A523TBD2-F1
#
_cell.length_a   1.000
_cell.length_b   1.000
_cell.length_c   1.000
_cell.angle_alpha   90.00
_cell.angle_beta   90.00
_cell.angle_gamma   90.00
#
_symmetry.space_group_name_H-M   'P 1'
#
loop_
_entity.id
_entity.type
_entity.pdbx_description
1 polymer ?
#
loop_
_entity_poly.entity_id
_entity_poly.type
_entity_poly.pdbx_seq_one_letter_code
_entity_poly.pdbx_strand_id
1 'polypeptide(L)'
;MYRDRRTLNLTLLIIVIVIVSVVAISIISVNAVVGNWGIYEILAAIGGAFLIIGGFGVYTNYAGGVSISSRRLHAQAPEVAMVESNYARSRRAKMPWISFLIMLIGVIFLAVSLSRIW
;
A
#
# COMPACT_ATOMS: atom_id res chain seq x y z
N MET A 1 -17.73 17.74 -9.25
CA MET A 1 -16.39 17.77 -9.87
C MET A 1 -15.25 17.30 -8.95
N TYR A 2 -14.97 17.93 -7.79
CA TYR A 2 -13.89 17.45 -6.88
C TYR A 2 -14.26 16.12 -6.18
N ARG A 3 -15.55 15.96 -5.83
CA ARG A 3 -16.09 14.73 -5.24
C ARG A 3 -15.97 13.53 -6.20
N ASP A 4 -16.26 13.74 -7.48
CA ASP A 4 -16.18 12.71 -8.53
C ASP A 4 -14.74 12.26 -8.80
N ARG A 5 -13.79 13.20 -8.84
CA ARG A 5 -12.35 12.88 -8.97
C ARG A 5 -11.81 12.08 -7.78
N ARG A 6 -12.30 12.36 -6.56
CA ARG A 6 -11.88 11.63 -5.34
C ARG A 6 -12.41 10.20 -5.34
N THR A 7 -13.65 9.99 -5.77
CA THR A 7 -14.23 8.65 -5.92
C THR A 7 -13.51 7.86 -7.01
N LEU A 8 -13.24 8.49 -8.17
CA LEU A 8 -12.50 7.88 -9.27
C LEU A 8 -11.09 7.42 -8.85
N ASN A 9 -10.34 8.27 -8.14
CA ASN A 9 -9.00 7.91 -7.64
C ASN A 9 -9.04 6.77 -6.61
N LEU A 10 -10.06 6.73 -5.76
CA LEU A 10 -10.24 5.63 -4.80
C LEU A 10 -10.57 4.32 -5.53
N THR A 11 -11.47 4.36 -6.50
CA THR A 11 -11.83 3.20 -7.32
C THR A 11 -10.61 2.68 -8.11
N LEU A 12 -9.83 3.58 -8.71
CA LEU A 12 -8.58 3.22 -9.40
C LEU A 12 -7.57 2.58 -8.43
N LEU A 13 -7.41 3.13 -7.22
CA LEU A 13 -6.53 2.54 -6.21
C LEU A 13 -6.97 1.12 -5.83
N ILE A 14 -8.27 0.90 -5.61
CA ILE A 14 -8.81 -0.43 -5.31
C ILE A 14 -8.56 -1.39 -6.48
N ILE A 15 -8.82 -0.96 -7.72
CA ILE A 15 -8.57 -1.78 -8.91
C ILE A 15 -7.09 -2.16 -9.01
N VAL A 16 -6.17 -1.21 -8.81
CA VAL A 16 -4.73 -1.48 -8.82
C VAL A 16 -4.35 -2.51 -7.75
N ILE A 17 -4.85 -2.35 -6.52
CA ILE A 17 -4.58 -3.30 -5.42
C ILE A 17 -5.11 -4.70 -5.78
N VAL A 18 -6.31 -4.80 -6.35
CA VAL A 18 -6.91 -6.08 -6.77
C VAL A 18 -6.08 -6.73 -7.87
N ILE A 19 -5.68 -5.97 -8.91
CA ILE A 19 -4.85 -6.50 -10.01
C ILE A 19 -3.51 -6.99 -9.47
N VAL A 20 -2.81 -6.20 -8.65
CA VAL A 20 -1.52 -6.60 -8.06
C VAL A 20 -1.67 -7.85 -7.21
N SER A 21 -2.76 -7.95 -6.43
CA SER A 21 -3.03 -9.13 -5.60
C SER A 21 -3.31 -10.38 -6.43
N VAL A 22 -4.14 -10.27 -7.48
CA VAL A 22 -4.43 -11.40 -8.39
C VAL A 22 -3.17 -11.86 -9.10
N VAL A 23 -2.36 -10.93 -9.63
CA VAL A 23 -1.10 -11.27 -10.30
C VAL A 23 -0.13 -11.95 -9.34
N ALA A 24 0.02 -11.43 -8.12
CA ALA A 24 0.88 -12.05 -7.11
C ALA A 24 0.43 -13.48 -6.76
N ILE A 25 -0.87 -13.68 -6.54
CA ILE A 25 -1.43 -15.02 -6.26
C ILE A 25 -1.22 -15.95 -7.44
N SER A 26 -1.47 -15.51 -8.68
CA SER A 26 -1.25 -16.32 -9.88
C SER A 26 0.21 -16.75 -10.03
N ILE A 27 1.17 -15.85 -9.80
CA ILE A 27 2.60 -16.18 -9.84
C ILE A 27 2.96 -17.22 -8.77
N ILE A 28 2.46 -17.04 -7.54
CA ILE A 28 2.72 -17.98 -6.43
C ILE A 28 2.11 -19.34 -6.75
N SER A 29 0.85 -19.40 -7.21
CA SER A 29 0.17 -20.64 -7.54
C SER A 29 0.81 -21.38 -8.72
N VAL A 30 1.20 -20.67 -9.79
CA VAL A 30 1.86 -21.29 -10.95
C VAL A 30 3.21 -21.88 -10.53
N ASN A 31 4.01 -21.14 -9.74
CA ASN A 31 5.30 -21.66 -9.30
C ASN A 31 5.18 -22.78 -8.25
N ALA A 32 4.13 -22.76 -7.42
CA ALA A 32 3.83 -23.86 -6.51
C ALA A 32 3.48 -25.15 -7.27
N VAL A 33 2.77 -25.06 -8.40
CA VAL A 33 2.32 -26.24 -9.18
C VAL A 33 3.37 -26.72 -10.18
N VAL A 34 4.00 -25.79 -10.91
CA VAL A 34 4.92 -26.12 -12.02
C VAL A 34 6.37 -26.15 -11.57
N GLY A 35 6.75 -25.23 -10.68
CA GLY A 35 8.12 -25.08 -10.19
C GLY A 35 8.47 -26.00 -9.02
N ASN A 36 7.53 -26.80 -8.52
CA ASN A 36 7.66 -27.61 -7.30
C ASN A 36 8.24 -26.80 -6.13
N TRP A 37 7.81 -25.55 -5.97
CA TRP A 37 8.25 -24.75 -4.83
C TRP A 37 7.92 -25.47 -3.53
N GLY A 38 8.93 -25.60 -2.67
CA GLY A 38 8.74 -26.03 -1.32
C GLY A 38 7.92 -25.01 -0.52
N ILE A 39 7.46 -25.44 0.64
CA ILE A 39 6.61 -24.63 1.51
C ILE A 39 7.31 -23.31 1.90
N TYR A 40 8.65 -23.29 1.95
CA TYR A 40 9.43 -22.13 2.35
C TYR A 40 9.58 -21.09 1.22
N GLU A 41 9.71 -21.50 -0.05
CA GLU A 41 9.68 -20.54 -1.17
C GLU A 41 8.29 -19.88 -1.31
N ILE A 42 7.23 -20.66 -1.08
CA ILE A 42 5.85 -20.14 -1.05
C ILE A 42 5.69 -19.11 0.08
N LEU A 43 6.19 -19.41 1.28
CA LEU A 43 6.16 -18.47 2.41
C LEU A 43 6.96 -17.19 2.13
N ALA A 44 8.13 -17.29 1.50
CA ALA A 44 8.91 -16.11 1.10
C ALA A 44 8.15 -15.24 0.09
N ALA A 45 7.52 -15.85 -0.91
CA ALA A 45 6.78 -15.11 -1.93
C ALA A 45 5.53 -14.42 -1.36
N ILE A 46 4.80 -15.10 -0.47
CA ILE A 46 3.68 -14.50 0.28
C ILE A 46 4.18 -13.35 1.16
N GLY A 47 5.27 -13.56 1.90
CA GLY A 47 5.88 -12.53 2.74
C GLY A 47 6.30 -11.29 1.95
N GLY A 48 6.93 -11.49 0.79
CA GLY A 48 7.31 -10.42 -0.14
C GLY A 48 6.10 -9.66 -0.69
N ALA A 49 5.01 -10.36 -1.04
CA ALA A 49 3.78 -9.73 -1.52
C ALA A 49 3.15 -8.83 -0.43
N PHE A 50 3.10 -9.29 0.81
CA PHE A 50 2.60 -8.48 1.94
C PHE A 50 3.46 -7.26 2.23
N LEU A 51 4.78 -7.36 2.10
CA LEU A 51 5.67 -6.20 2.23
C LEU A 51 5.39 -5.14 1.15
N ILE A 52 5.15 -5.55 -0.10
CA ILE A 52 4.84 -4.64 -1.20
C ILE A 52 3.48 -3.98 -0.98
N ILE A 53 2.44 -4.75 -0.66
CA ILE A 53 1.08 -4.23 -0.44
C ILE A 53 1.05 -3.28 0.77
N GLY A 54 1.65 -3.70 1.88
CA GLY A 54 1.75 -2.89 3.08
C GLY A 54 2.59 -1.63 2.85
N GLY A 55 3.72 -1.74 2.15
CA GLY A 55 4.56 -0.60 1.76
C GLY A 55 3.83 0.39 0.86
N PHE A 56 3.02 -0.09 -0.09
CA PHE A 56 2.19 0.76 -0.94
C PHE A 56 1.08 1.47 -0.15
N GLY A 57 0.47 0.78 0.82
CA GLY A 57 -0.50 1.39 1.74
C GLY A 57 0.11 2.48 2.62
N VAL A 58 1.34 2.30 3.10
CA VAL A 58 2.09 3.34 3.81
C VAL A 58 2.41 4.50 2.87
N TYR A 59 3.02 4.21 1.72
CA TYR A 59 3.42 5.22 0.73
C TYR A 59 2.24 6.09 0.29
N THR A 60 1.08 5.50 -0.02
CA THR A 60 -0.12 6.26 -0.43
C THR A 60 -0.70 7.13 0.68
N ASN A 61 -0.64 6.71 1.94
CA ASN A 61 -1.04 7.55 3.07
C ASN A 61 -0.11 8.76 3.26
N TYR A 62 1.21 8.56 3.10
CA TYR A 62 2.19 9.65 3.18
C TYR A 62 2.14 10.57 1.94
N ALA A 63 2.13 10.02 0.73
CA ALA A 63 2.07 10.75 -0.54
C ALA A 63 0.75 11.51 -0.72
N GLY A 64 -0.38 10.93 -0.30
CA GLY A 64 -1.67 11.62 -0.21
C GLY A 64 -1.64 12.83 0.73
N GLY A 65 -0.76 12.81 1.74
CA GLY A 65 -0.49 13.95 2.61
C GLY A 65 0.42 15.01 1.97
N VAL A 66 1.30 14.66 1.02
CA VAL A 66 2.26 15.59 0.38
C VAL A 66 1.67 16.25 -0.88
N SER A 67 0.67 15.65 -1.53
CA SER A 67 0.06 16.18 -2.77
C SER A 67 -0.74 17.48 -2.62
N ILE A 68 -0.92 18.00 -1.40
CA ILE A 68 -1.59 19.29 -1.11
C ILE A 68 -0.55 20.35 -0.67
N SER A 69 0.61 20.39 -1.32
CA SER A 69 1.55 21.51 -1.17
C SER A 69 1.65 22.31 -2.45
N SER A 70 0.51 22.67 -3.05
CA SER A 70 0.56 23.72 -4.05
C SER A 70 0.64 25.07 -3.31
N ARG A 71 1.83 25.65 -3.26
CA ARG A 71 2.01 27.09 -2.94
C ARG A 71 1.07 27.97 -3.78
N ARG A 72 0.61 27.46 -4.94
CA ARG A 72 -0.43 28.07 -5.80
C ARG A 72 -1.85 28.06 -5.19
N LEU A 73 -2.33 27.00 -4.53
CA LEU A 73 -3.66 26.99 -3.87
C LEU A 73 -3.69 27.90 -2.64
N HIS A 74 -2.59 27.97 -1.88
CA HIS A 74 -2.46 28.93 -0.76
C HIS A 74 -2.50 30.40 -1.22
N ALA A 75 -2.09 30.70 -2.45
CA ALA A 75 -2.11 32.05 -2.99
C ALA A 75 -3.48 32.47 -3.59
N GLN A 76 -4.29 31.52 -4.05
CA GLN A 76 -5.59 31.81 -4.68
C GLN A 76 -6.79 31.68 -3.73
N ALA A 77 -6.73 30.81 -2.71
CA ALA A 77 -7.84 30.58 -1.78
C ALA A 77 -7.31 30.14 -0.40
N PRO A 78 -6.86 31.09 0.45
CA PRO A 78 -6.18 30.79 1.71
C PRO A 78 -7.06 30.01 2.71
N GLU A 79 -8.37 30.25 2.70
CA GLU A 79 -9.32 29.56 3.58
C GLU A 79 -9.49 28.07 3.23
N VAL A 80 -9.55 27.74 1.93
CA VAL A 80 -9.68 26.36 1.45
C VAL A 80 -8.39 25.58 1.72
N ALA A 81 -7.25 26.23 1.58
CA ALA A 81 -5.95 25.64 1.84
C ALA A 81 -5.70 25.39 3.35
N MET A 82 -6.24 26.22 4.25
CA MET A 82 -6.24 25.93 5.69
C MET A 82 -7.08 24.68 6.02
N VAL A 83 -8.30 24.56 5.47
CA VAL A 83 -9.15 23.39 5.68
C VAL A 83 -8.49 22.12 5.15
N GLU A 84 -7.92 22.16 3.94
CA GLU A 84 -7.19 21.02 3.37
C GLU A 84 -5.91 20.69 4.16
N SER A 85 -5.18 21.68 4.67
CA SER A 85 -4.00 21.45 5.53
C SER A 85 -4.37 20.79 6.86
N ASN A 86 -5.49 21.19 7.48
CA ASN A 86 -6.00 20.60 8.71
C ASN A 86 -6.53 19.19 8.46
N TYR A 87 -7.16 18.96 7.30
CA TYR A 87 -7.62 17.65 6.87
C TYR A 87 -6.45 16.71 6.54
N ALA A 88 -5.40 17.22 5.88
CA ALA A 88 -4.17 16.50 5.59
C ALA A 88 -3.38 16.19 6.86
N ARG A 89 -3.31 17.13 7.80
CA ARG A 89 -2.69 16.95 9.13
C ARG A 89 -3.47 15.92 9.96
N SER A 90 -4.80 15.98 9.94
CA SER A 90 -5.68 14.99 10.61
C SER A 90 -5.54 13.58 10.01
N ARG A 91 -5.40 13.46 8.68
CA ARG A 91 -5.08 12.17 8.04
C ARG A 91 -3.65 11.68 8.34
N ARG A 92 -2.65 12.57 8.33
CA ARG A 92 -1.26 12.23 8.71
C ARG A 92 -1.16 11.74 10.16
N ALA A 93 -2.02 12.20 11.05
CA ALA A 93 -2.04 11.79 12.46
C ALA A 93 -2.57 10.36 12.67
N LYS A 94 -3.31 9.79 11.71
CA LYS A 94 -3.74 8.39 11.77
C LYS A 94 -2.70 7.54 11.05
N MET A 95 -1.75 7.00 11.80
CA MET A 95 -0.83 5.96 11.30
C MET A 95 -1.63 4.89 10.54
N PRO A 96 -1.16 4.43 9.37
CA PRO A 96 -1.82 3.37 8.62
C PRO A 96 -1.54 2.01 9.27
N TRP A 97 -2.12 1.80 10.46
CA TRP A 97 -1.91 0.62 11.30
C TRP A 97 -2.17 -0.68 10.55
N ILE A 98 -3.18 -0.71 9.69
CA ILE A 98 -3.49 -1.87 8.84
C ILE A 98 -2.32 -2.19 7.90
N SER A 99 -1.74 -1.18 7.25
CA SER A 99 -0.58 -1.37 6.37
C SER A 99 0.65 -1.85 7.14
N PHE A 100 0.88 -1.32 8.35
CA PHE A 100 1.95 -1.78 9.24
C PHE A 100 1.75 -3.24 9.69
N LEU A 101 0.52 -3.63 10.05
CA LEU A 101 0.20 -5.01 10.43
C LEU A 101 0.42 -5.96 9.24
N ILE A 102 0.02 -5.57 8.03
CA ILE A 102 0.28 -6.36 6.82
C ILE A 102 1.80 -6.50 6.58
N MET A 103 2.57 -5.42 6.70
CA MET A 103 4.03 -5.48 6.58
C MET A 103 4.65 -6.39 7.64
N LEU A 104 4.19 -6.32 8.89
CA LEU A 104 4.69 -7.16 9.99
C LEU A 104 4.47 -8.65 9.70
N ILE A 105 3.28 -9.02 9.23
CA ILE A 105 2.99 -10.39 8.79
C ILE A 105 3.95 -10.77 7.66
N GLY A 106 4.17 -9.88 6.69
CA GLY A 106 5.14 -10.10 5.61
C GLY A 106 6.57 -10.39 6.11
N VAL A 107 7.05 -9.62 7.09
CA VAL A 107 8.37 -9.83 7.72
C VAL A 107 8.46 -11.19 8.41
N ILE A 108 7.42 -11.59 9.15
CA ILE A 108 7.39 -12.89 9.85
C ILE A 108 7.54 -14.03 8.84
N PHE A 109 6.78 -13.98 7.74
CA PHE A 109 6.83 -14.99 6.68
C PHE A 109 8.20 -15.04 6.00
N LEU A 110 8.82 -13.88 5.76
CA LEU A 110 10.17 -13.81 5.20
C LEU A 110 11.23 -14.38 6.16
N ALA A 111 11.14 -14.04 7.45
CA ALA A 111 12.08 -14.51 8.47
C ALA A 111 12.01 -16.03 8.66
N VAL A 112 10.80 -16.59 8.69
CA VAL A 112 10.59 -18.05 8.75
C VAL A 112 11.21 -18.74 7.54
N SER A 113 11.04 -18.18 6.34
CA SER A 113 11.64 -18.74 5.13
C SER A 113 13.17 -18.64 5.12
N LEU A 114 13.74 -17.47 5.45
CA LEU A 114 15.19 -17.23 5.45
C LEU A 114 15.93 -18.05 6.52
N SER A 115 15.32 -18.28 7.68
CA SER A 115 15.91 -19.06 8.78
C SER A 115 16.18 -20.53 8.46
N ARG A 116 15.70 -21.03 7.31
CA ARG A 116 15.88 -22.41 6.85
C ARG A 116 16.82 -22.54 5.64
N ILE A 117 17.30 -21.41 5.11
CA ILE A 117 18.30 -21.37 4.03
C ILE A 117 19.72 -21.45 4.63
N TRP A 118 19.88 -21.16 5.92
CA TRP A 118 21.11 -21.30 6.71
C TRP A 118 21.05 -22.56 7.58
#